data_AF-A0ABD0YRR4-F1
#
_entry.id   AF-A0ABD0YRR4-F1
#
_cell.length_a   1.000
_cell.length_b   1.000
_cell.length_c   1.000
_cell.angle_alpha   90.00
_cell.angle_beta   90.00
_cell.angle_gamma   90.00
#
_symmetry.space_group_name_H-M   'P 1'
#
loop_
_entity.id
_entity.type
_entity.pdbx_description
1 polymer ?
#
loop_
_entity_poly.entity_id
_entity_poly.type
_entity_poly.pdbx_seq_one_letter_code
_entity_poly.pdbx_strand_id
1 'polypeptide(L)'
;RDEKRERKKDDKSVEHVLKALNSLQTTEEKLAAMCKKYTDILNEHRLLQTVAKQSDKKCAVLQREKEQLQAEHSKAILTRSRLENLCRELQRQNKAVKEENMMRIREEEEKKREVVAKFQSKLTEIGEMLKQNNDKNTKLRDDNIDMTAKLKNVCERYEKREQHVEKLVKHMELGVQLADVKLAKEKMEMAVEREALLKEKQQLLLEKAEYKSRLDEMQITEQALRNQITLYNNKYDEFHKALTQSNEAIGGFKTEMERMSKQIRKLEKETGTWKLRYEQTHTSLLKMTEEKITTDQELASSQRKLVALQGLCRSLQAQCVQFRQQLKSSNKGTILF
;
A
#
# COMPACT_ATOMS: atom_id res chain seq x y z
N ARG A 1 149.26 -45.90 82.94
CA ARG A 1 150.29 -45.02 83.56
C ARG A 1 150.44 -45.32 85.06
N ASP A 2 149.47 -46.00 85.68
CA ASP A 2 149.45 -46.26 87.13
C ASP A 2 150.36 -47.40 87.62
N GLU A 3 150.63 -48.45 86.82
CA GLU A 3 151.49 -49.58 87.24
C GLU A 3 152.95 -49.19 87.56
N LYS A 4 153.54 -48.20 86.87
CA LYS A 4 154.91 -47.72 87.16
C LYS A 4 154.99 -46.91 88.46
N ARG A 5 153.86 -46.38 88.95
CA ARG A 5 153.79 -45.57 90.19
C ARG A 5 153.55 -46.45 91.41
N GLU A 6 152.80 -47.54 91.28
CA GLU A 6 152.61 -48.52 92.36
C GLU A 6 153.91 -49.25 92.72
N ARG A 7 154.68 -49.74 91.73
CA ARG A 7 155.96 -50.44 92.02
C ARG A 7 156.98 -49.61 92.80
N LYS A 8 157.10 -48.30 92.54
CA LYS A 8 157.99 -47.40 93.31
C LYS A 8 157.52 -47.15 94.74
N LYS A 9 156.22 -47.31 95.00
CA LYS A 9 155.61 -47.16 96.33
C LYS A 9 155.83 -48.42 97.16
N ASP A 10 155.76 -49.58 96.51
CA ASP A 10 156.05 -50.88 97.13
C ASP A 10 157.53 -51.02 97.51
N ASP A 11 158.48 -50.63 96.64
CA ASP A 11 159.92 -50.69 96.96
C ASP A 11 160.31 -49.82 98.17
N LYS A 12 159.74 -48.61 98.29
CA LYS A 12 159.95 -47.73 99.46
C LYS A 12 159.31 -48.30 100.74
N SER A 13 158.18 -48.99 100.60
CA SER A 13 157.50 -49.66 101.72
C SER A 13 158.37 -50.79 102.27
N VAL A 14 158.95 -51.61 101.38
CA VAL A 14 159.88 -52.70 101.70
C VAL A 14 161.12 -52.18 102.44
N GLU A 15 161.72 -51.09 101.95
CA GLU A 15 162.90 -50.46 102.58
C GLU A 15 162.60 -49.95 104.01
N HIS A 16 161.39 -49.43 104.24
CA HIS A 16 160.96 -48.97 105.56
C HIS A 16 160.72 -50.14 106.53
N VAL A 17 160.21 -51.29 106.04
CA VAL A 17 160.08 -52.51 106.86
C VAL A 17 161.44 -53.03 107.29
N LEU A 18 162.40 -53.09 106.36
CA LEU A 18 163.74 -53.59 106.63
C LEU A 18 164.50 -52.71 107.63
N LYS A 19 164.34 -51.38 107.57
CA LYS A 19 164.88 -50.46 108.58
C LYS A 19 164.28 -50.67 109.98
N ALA A 20 162.96 -50.84 110.07
CA ALA A 20 162.28 -51.10 111.35
C ALA A 20 162.62 -52.48 111.94
N LEU A 21 162.94 -53.47 111.09
CA LEU A 21 163.39 -54.79 111.53
C LEU A 21 164.85 -54.79 111.99
N ASN A 22 165.72 -53.92 111.45
CA ASN A 22 167.13 -53.85 111.84
C ASN A 22 167.38 -53.21 113.22
N SER A 23 166.43 -52.45 113.76
CA SER A 23 166.51 -51.88 115.13
C SER A 23 166.14 -52.87 116.24
N LEU A 24 165.75 -54.09 115.91
CA LEU A 24 165.36 -55.12 116.87
C LEU A 24 166.54 -56.08 117.05
N GLN A 25 166.98 -56.28 118.30
CA GLN A 25 168.25 -56.97 118.60
C GLN A 25 168.07 -58.50 118.66
N THR A 26 166.85 -58.98 118.79
CA THR A 26 166.54 -60.42 118.83
C THR A 26 165.72 -60.85 117.61
N THR A 27 165.96 -62.08 117.14
CA THR A 27 165.20 -62.69 116.04
C THR A 27 163.72 -62.84 116.38
N GLU A 28 163.37 -62.98 117.66
CA GLU A 28 161.99 -63.14 118.15
C GLU A 28 161.18 -61.84 118.02
N GLU A 29 161.78 -60.67 118.31
CA GLU A 29 161.14 -59.36 118.12
C GLU A 29 160.90 -59.04 116.63
N LYS A 30 161.85 -59.39 115.74
CA LYS A 30 161.69 -59.21 114.29
C LYS A 30 160.53 -60.06 113.75
N LEU A 31 160.39 -61.27 114.24
CA LEU A 31 159.32 -62.19 113.85
C LEU A 31 157.96 -61.71 114.37
N ALA A 32 157.88 -61.22 115.61
CA ALA A 32 156.67 -60.63 116.17
C ALA A 32 156.21 -59.38 115.41
N ALA A 33 157.14 -58.49 115.02
CA ALA A 33 156.83 -57.31 114.21
C ALA A 33 156.32 -57.69 112.79
N MET A 34 156.94 -58.70 112.16
CA MET A 34 156.46 -59.26 110.88
C MET A 34 155.07 -59.88 111.01
N CYS A 35 154.83 -60.68 112.05
CA CYS A 35 153.52 -61.30 112.31
C CYS A 35 152.44 -60.23 112.58
N LYS A 36 152.74 -59.20 113.37
CA LYS A 36 151.82 -58.07 113.60
C LYS A 36 151.50 -57.36 112.29
N LYS A 37 152.51 -57.05 111.47
CA LYS A 37 152.31 -56.39 110.17
C LYS A 37 151.48 -57.23 109.21
N TYR A 38 151.71 -58.55 109.15
CA TYR A 38 150.88 -59.46 108.35
C TYR A 38 149.44 -59.52 108.85
N THR A 39 149.24 -59.48 110.17
CA THR A 39 147.90 -59.47 110.78
C THR A 39 147.16 -58.17 110.47
N ASP A 40 147.85 -57.03 110.55
CA ASP A 40 147.29 -55.72 110.19
C ASP A 40 146.91 -55.67 108.71
N ILE A 41 147.77 -56.16 107.80
CA ILE A 41 147.47 -56.26 106.37
C ILE A 41 146.28 -57.20 106.11
N LEU A 42 146.20 -58.34 106.80
CA LEU A 42 145.07 -59.27 106.66
C LEU A 42 143.75 -58.63 107.13
N ASN A 43 143.80 -57.87 108.23
CA ASN A 43 142.65 -57.14 108.75
C ASN A 43 142.23 -56.01 107.80
N GLU A 44 143.18 -55.26 107.26
CA GLU A 44 142.94 -54.21 106.27
C GLU A 44 142.36 -54.78 104.97
N HIS A 45 142.88 -55.92 104.49
CA HIS A 45 142.33 -56.63 103.35
C HIS A 45 140.90 -57.14 103.63
N ARG A 46 140.61 -57.66 104.83
CA ARG A 46 139.25 -58.04 105.23
C ARG A 46 138.30 -56.84 105.29
N LEU A 47 138.77 -55.70 105.80
CA LEU A 47 137.99 -54.46 105.83
C LEU A 47 137.71 -53.97 104.41
N LEU A 48 138.74 -53.85 103.56
CA LEU A 48 138.61 -53.46 102.16
C LEU A 48 137.72 -54.41 101.37
N GLN A 49 137.84 -55.72 101.58
CA GLN A 49 136.95 -56.71 100.96
C GLN A 49 135.50 -56.54 101.41
N THR A 50 135.28 -56.17 102.67
CA THR A 50 133.94 -55.88 103.19
C THR A 50 133.37 -54.60 102.58
N VAL A 51 134.18 -53.54 102.49
CA VAL A 51 133.81 -52.26 101.85
C VAL A 51 133.56 -52.44 100.35
N ALA A 52 134.38 -53.23 99.65
CA ALA A 52 134.18 -53.55 98.24
C ALA A 52 132.86 -54.29 98.02
N LYS A 53 132.57 -55.34 98.82
CA LYS A 53 131.27 -56.03 98.78
C LYS A 53 130.09 -55.11 99.10
N GLN A 54 130.24 -54.15 100.00
CA GLN A 54 129.21 -53.15 100.29
C GLN A 54 129.03 -52.17 99.13
N SER A 55 130.14 -51.73 98.51
CA SER A 55 130.15 -50.87 97.34
C SER A 55 129.47 -51.56 96.14
N ASP A 56 129.79 -52.82 95.88
CA ASP A 56 129.17 -53.61 94.81
C ASP A 56 127.66 -53.76 95.03
N LYS A 57 127.23 -54.05 96.26
CA LYS A 57 125.81 -54.08 96.62
C LYS A 57 125.15 -52.72 96.37
N LYS A 58 125.81 -51.62 96.74
CA LYS A 58 125.30 -50.26 96.53
C LYS A 58 125.21 -49.91 95.04
N CYS A 59 126.21 -50.28 94.24
CA CYS A 59 126.19 -50.14 92.79
C CYS A 59 125.06 -50.96 92.16
N ALA A 60 124.84 -52.21 92.60
CA ALA A 60 123.74 -53.04 92.09
C ALA A 60 122.36 -52.46 92.43
N VAL A 61 122.19 -51.89 93.63
CA VAL A 61 120.94 -51.19 94.01
C VAL A 61 120.73 -49.95 93.17
N LEU A 62 121.74 -49.08 93.04
CA LEU A 62 121.67 -47.87 92.21
C LEU A 62 121.41 -48.19 90.73
N GLN A 63 121.95 -49.28 90.21
CA GLN A 63 121.69 -49.73 88.85
C GLN A 63 120.23 -50.15 88.66
N ARG A 64 119.65 -50.88 89.63
CA ARG A 64 118.22 -51.23 89.60
C ARG A 64 117.33 -49.99 89.74
N GLU A 65 117.66 -49.06 90.63
CA GLU A 65 116.94 -47.79 90.77
C GLU A 65 116.98 -46.97 89.48
N LYS A 66 118.15 -46.90 88.82
CA LYS A 66 118.30 -46.24 87.52
C LYS A 66 117.40 -46.89 86.45
N GLU A 67 117.42 -48.22 86.35
CA GLU A 67 116.58 -48.96 85.41
C GLU A 67 115.08 -48.76 85.69
N GLN A 68 114.69 -48.76 86.96
CA GLN A 68 113.32 -48.48 87.38
C GLN A 68 112.89 -47.05 87.01
N LEU A 69 113.70 -46.05 87.35
CA LEU A 69 113.43 -44.64 87.01
C LEU A 69 113.38 -44.42 85.49
N GLN A 70 114.22 -45.12 84.72
CA GLN A 70 114.21 -45.04 83.27
C GLN A 70 112.94 -45.67 82.67
N ALA A 71 112.45 -46.78 83.24
CA ALA A 71 111.18 -47.39 82.86
C ALA A 71 109.98 -46.48 83.22
N GLU A 72 109.98 -45.91 84.42
CA GLU A 72 108.96 -44.96 84.88
C GLU A 72 108.94 -43.69 84.01
N HIS A 73 110.11 -43.15 83.65
CA HIS A 73 110.23 -42.01 82.76
C HIS A 73 109.69 -42.32 81.35
N SER A 74 110.04 -43.49 80.80
CA SER A 74 109.52 -43.94 79.50
C SER A 74 108.00 -44.08 79.52
N LYS A 75 107.43 -44.63 80.62
CA LYS A 75 105.98 -44.73 80.82
C LYS A 75 105.33 -43.34 80.93
N ALA A 76 105.95 -42.40 81.64
CA ALA A 76 105.46 -41.03 81.78
C ALA A 76 105.47 -40.26 80.44
N ILE A 77 106.48 -40.48 79.59
CA ILE A 77 106.51 -39.90 78.23
C ILE A 77 105.34 -40.44 77.39
N LEU A 78 105.09 -41.75 77.43
CA LEU A 78 104.01 -42.37 76.68
C LEU A 78 102.64 -41.91 77.17
N THR A 79 102.41 -41.80 78.47
CA THR A 79 101.16 -41.27 79.01
C THR A 79 100.97 -39.81 78.68
N ARG A 80 102.03 -38.98 78.76
CA ARG A 80 101.99 -37.57 78.32
C ARG A 80 101.62 -37.46 76.84
N SER A 81 102.27 -38.25 75.97
CA SER A 81 101.96 -38.24 74.53
C SER A 81 100.52 -38.66 74.25
N ARG A 82 99.98 -39.67 74.97
CA ARG A 82 98.57 -40.07 74.86
C ARG A 82 97.62 -38.96 75.31
N LEU A 83 97.93 -38.28 76.42
CA LEU A 83 97.11 -37.16 76.92
C LEU A 83 97.17 -35.96 75.97
N GLU A 84 98.33 -35.61 75.43
CA GLU A 84 98.47 -34.54 74.43
C GLU A 84 97.65 -34.85 73.18
N ASN A 85 97.69 -36.09 72.69
CA ASN A 85 96.87 -36.53 71.56
C ASN A 85 95.37 -36.47 71.88
N LEU A 86 94.96 -36.92 73.06
CA LEU A 86 93.56 -36.85 73.49
C LEU A 86 93.09 -35.39 73.62
N CYS A 87 93.91 -34.49 74.17
CA CYS A 87 93.60 -33.07 74.27
C CYS A 87 93.47 -32.41 72.89
N ARG A 88 94.36 -32.75 71.94
CA ARG A 88 94.27 -32.26 70.55
C ARG A 88 93.00 -32.77 69.86
N GLU A 89 92.66 -34.04 70.04
CA GLU A 89 91.46 -34.63 69.45
C GLU A 89 90.20 -34.03 70.07
N LEU A 90 90.16 -33.86 71.40
CA LEU A 90 89.06 -33.20 72.08
C LEU A 90 88.90 -31.74 71.63
N GLN A 91 90.01 -31.02 71.41
CA GLN A 91 89.97 -29.65 70.89
C GLN A 91 89.47 -29.62 69.43
N ARG A 92 89.87 -30.59 68.60
CA ARG A 92 89.39 -30.75 67.23
C ARG A 92 87.90 -31.05 67.19
N GLN A 93 87.42 -31.99 68.02
CA GLN A 93 86.00 -32.33 68.13
C GLN A 93 85.17 -31.15 68.65
N ASN A 94 85.64 -30.45 69.68
CA ASN A 94 84.96 -29.24 70.17
C ASN A 94 84.87 -28.15 69.09
N LYS A 95 85.92 -27.98 68.27
CA LYS A 95 85.89 -27.04 67.14
C LYS A 95 84.89 -27.50 66.07
N ALA A 96 84.90 -28.78 65.70
CA ALA A 96 83.96 -29.34 64.74
C ALA A 96 82.50 -29.21 65.19
N VAL A 97 82.19 -29.51 66.47
CA VAL A 97 80.84 -29.35 67.03
C VAL A 97 80.40 -27.89 67.06
N LYS A 98 81.31 -26.95 67.36
CA LYS A 98 81.00 -25.51 67.28
C LYS A 98 80.70 -25.09 65.85
N GLU A 99 81.52 -25.51 64.89
CA GLU A 99 81.30 -25.23 63.46
C GLU A 99 79.98 -25.83 62.96
N GLU A 100 79.68 -27.08 63.33
CA GLU A 100 78.42 -27.75 62.97
C GLU A 100 77.21 -27.05 63.59
N ASN A 101 77.25 -26.68 64.87
CA ASN A 101 76.17 -25.93 65.52
C ASN A 101 75.95 -24.57 64.84
N MET A 102 77.02 -23.84 64.51
CA MET A 102 76.91 -22.57 63.78
C MET A 102 76.33 -22.75 62.38
N MET A 103 76.68 -23.84 61.68
CA MET A 103 76.09 -24.18 60.39
C MET A 103 74.60 -24.52 60.53
N ARG A 104 74.22 -25.34 61.51
CA ARG A 104 72.80 -25.68 61.77
C ARG A 104 71.98 -24.44 62.13
N ILE A 105 72.51 -23.52 62.93
CA ILE A 105 71.84 -22.25 63.24
C ILE A 105 71.59 -21.45 61.96
N ARG A 106 72.61 -21.31 61.10
CA ARG A 106 72.47 -20.61 59.82
C ARG A 106 71.46 -21.27 58.90
N GLU A 107 71.46 -22.59 58.81
CA GLU A 107 70.50 -23.36 58.00
C GLU A 107 69.06 -23.17 58.51
N GLU A 108 68.83 -23.25 59.82
CA GLU A 108 67.50 -23.02 60.39
C GLU A 108 67.04 -21.56 60.26
N GLU A 109 67.95 -20.59 60.38
CA GLU A 109 67.66 -19.19 60.11
C GLU A 109 67.32 -18.93 58.63
N GLU A 110 68.01 -19.59 57.70
CA GLU A 110 67.71 -19.50 56.27
C GLU A 110 66.36 -20.15 55.94
N LYS A 111 66.08 -21.35 56.46
CA LYS A 111 64.76 -21.99 56.33
C LYS A 111 63.65 -21.11 56.88
N LYS A 112 63.86 -20.48 58.04
CA LYS A 112 62.90 -19.55 58.62
C LYS A 112 62.69 -18.34 57.70
N ARG A 113 63.76 -17.75 57.16
CA ARG A 113 63.67 -16.63 56.20
C ARG A 113 62.93 -17.04 54.93
N GLU A 114 63.21 -18.21 54.37
CA GLU A 114 62.49 -18.74 53.20
C GLU A 114 61.00 -18.97 53.47
N VAL A 115 60.63 -19.53 54.61
CA VAL A 115 59.22 -19.78 54.97
C VAL A 115 58.48 -18.46 55.11
N VAL A 116 59.08 -17.47 55.79
CA VAL A 116 58.50 -16.12 55.91
C VAL A 116 58.34 -15.48 54.53
N ALA A 117 59.36 -15.55 53.68
CA ALA A 117 59.31 -14.99 52.33
C ALA A 117 58.23 -15.67 51.46
N LYS A 118 58.12 -17.01 51.50
CA LYS A 118 57.07 -17.76 50.80
C LYS A 118 55.68 -17.39 51.30
N PHE A 119 55.51 -17.22 52.61
CA PHE A 119 54.22 -16.81 53.18
C PHE A 119 53.84 -15.39 52.77
N GLN A 120 54.80 -14.45 52.80
CA GLN A 120 54.60 -13.08 52.32
C GLN A 120 54.27 -13.04 50.82
N SER A 121 55.00 -13.78 49.98
CA SER A 121 54.70 -13.90 48.54
C SER A 121 53.28 -14.38 48.30
N LYS A 122 52.86 -15.46 48.98
CA LYS A 122 51.50 -16.00 48.86
C LYS A 122 50.43 -15.02 49.33
N LEU A 123 50.68 -14.27 50.41
CA LEU A 123 49.73 -13.23 50.85
C LEU A 123 49.60 -12.12 49.81
N THR A 124 50.71 -11.69 49.20
CA THR A 124 50.69 -10.70 48.12
C THR A 124 49.94 -11.23 46.91
N GLU A 125 50.21 -12.46 46.47
CA GLU A 125 49.51 -13.12 45.36
C GLU A 125 47.99 -13.23 45.63
N ILE A 126 47.59 -13.61 46.85
CA ILE A 126 46.17 -13.63 47.26
C ILE A 126 45.57 -12.23 47.21
N GLY A 127 46.29 -11.23 47.71
CA GLY A 127 45.86 -9.83 47.65
C GLY A 127 45.66 -9.33 46.21
N GLU A 128 46.58 -9.66 45.32
CA GLU A 128 46.49 -9.35 43.89
C GLU A 128 45.32 -10.07 43.21
N MET A 129 45.11 -11.36 43.52
CA MET A 129 43.96 -12.11 43.00
C MET A 129 42.62 -11.52 43.48
N LEU A 130 42.52 -11.15 44.77
CA LEU A 130 41.33 -10.48 45.31
C LEU A 130 41.08 -9.14 44.62
N LYS A 131 42.14 -8.34 44.41
CA LYS A 131 42.04 -7.07 43.69
C LYS A 131 41.58 -7.27 42.26
N GLN A 132 42.21 -8.18 41.51
CA GLN A 132 41.81 -8.50 40.14
C GLN A 132 40.36 -9.01 40.05
N ASN A 133 39.92 -9.82 41.02
CA ASN A 133 38.54 -10.28 41.08
C ASN A 133 37.56 -9.13 41.35
N ASN A 134 37.92 -8.22 42.25
CA ASN A 134 37.12 -7.03 42.54
C ASN A 134 37.03 -6.09 41.33
N ASP A 135 38.15 -5.87 40.62
CA ASP A 135 38.20 -5.05 39.41
C ASP A 135 37.36 -5.67 38.28
N LYS A 136 37.43 -7.00 38.11
CA LYS A 136 36.58 -7.74 37.16
C LYS A 136 35.10 -7.64 37.53
N ASN A 137 34.76 -7.77 38.82
CA ASN A 137 33.38 -7.67 39.29
C ASN A 137 32.83 -6.25 39.06
N THR A 138 33.62 -5.22 39.38
CA THR A 138 33.28 -3.82 39.10
C THR A 138 33.04 -3.58 37.62
N LYS A 139 33.93 -4.08 36.76
CA LYS A 139 33.77 -3.98 35.31
C LYS A 139 32.52 -4.68 34.80
N LEU A 140 32.24 -5.90 35.28
CA LEU A 140 31.01 -6.62 34.93
C LEU A 140 29.75 -5.88 35.39
N ARG A 141 29.80 -5.20 36.54
CA ARG A 141 28.69 -4.36 37.01
C ARG A 141 28.47 -3.16 36.09
N ASP A 142 29.54 -2.48 35.69
CA ASP A 142 29.47 -1.33 34.78
C ASP A 142 28.97 -1.76 33.39
N ASP A 143 29.49 -2.86 32.85
CA ASP A 143 29.05 -3.43 31.58
C ASP A 143 27.55 -3.82 31.63
N ASN A 144 27.07 -4.40 32.74
CA ASN A 144 25.64 -4.70 32.91
C ASN A 144 24.78 -3.44 32.95
N ILE A 145 25.24 -2.37 33.60
CA ILE A 145 24.53 -1.09 33.65
C ILE A 145 24.45 -0.48 32.25
N ASP A 146 25.56 -0.44 31.50
CA ASP A 146 25.62 0.06 30.13
C ASP A 146 24.73 -0.76 29.18
N MET A 147 24.78 -2.09 29.28
CA MET A 147 23.91 -2.98 28.50
C MET A 147 22.43 -2.75 28.82
N THR A 148 22.06 -2.59 30.09
CA THR A 148 20.69 -2.27 30.50
C THR A 148 20.24 -0.93 29.93
N ALA A 149 21.10 0.09 29.96
CA ALA A 149 20.81 1.41 29.39
C ALA A 149 20.63 1.35 27.86
N LYS A 150 21.48 0.59 27.16
CA LYS A 150 21.36 0.37 25.71
C LYS A 150 20.06 -0.35 25.35
N LEU A 151 19.72 -1.43 26.06
CA LEU A 151 18.46 -2.15 25.86
C LEU A 151 17.26 -1.24 26.08
N LYS A 152 17.27 -0.44 27.15
CA LYS A 152 16.22 0.55 27.42
C LYS A 152 16.09 1.56 26.28
N ASN A 153 17.20 2.12 25.79
CA ASN A 153 17.19 3.06 24.68
C ASN A 153 16.62 2.44 23.40
N VAL A 154 16.97 1.18 23.12
CA VAL A 154 16.44 0.42 21.98
C VAL A 154 14.93 0.22 22.12
N CYS A 155 14.43 -0.20 23.29
CA CYS A 155 13.01 -0.34 23.54
C CYS A 155 12.26 1.00 23.35
N GLU A 156 12.76 2.10 23.93
CA GLU A 156 12.16 3.43 23.78
C GLU A 156 12.11 3.90 22.31
N ARG A 157 13.14 3.57 21.51
CA ARG A 157 13.14 3.87 20.07
C ARG A 157 12.12 3.03 19.31
N TYR A 158 11.99 1.74 19.65
CA TYR A 158 10.99 0.87 19.07
C TYR A 158 9.56 1.32 19.40
N GLU A 159 9.28 1.66 20.65
CA GLU A 159 7.99 2.21 21.08
C GLU A 159 7.63 3.49 20.31
N LYS A 160 8.57 4.43 20.16
CA LYS A 160 8.35 5.64 19.37
C LYS A 160 8.09 5.35 17.89
N ARG A 161 8.80 4.38 17.32
CA ARG A 161 8.60 3.95 15.93
C ARG A 161 7.23 3.30 15.75
N GLU A 162 6.83 2.43 16.67
CA GLU A 162 5.52 1.78 16.67
C GLU A 162 4.38 2.80 16.77
N GLN A 163 4.47 3.75 17.70
CA GLN A 163 3.51 4.85 17.80
C GLN A 163 3.44 5.70 16.52
N HIS A 164 4.56 5.93 15.85
CA HIS A 164 4.58 6.64 14.58
C HIS A 164 3.88 5.85 13.47
N VAL A 165 4.15 4.54 13.38
CA VAL A 165 3.49 3.64 12.42
C VAL A 165 1.98 3.57 12.69
N GLU A 166 1.56 3.46 13.95
CA GLU A 166 0.13 3.46 14.33
C GLU A 166 -0.57 4.76 13.90
N LYS A 167 0.09 5.92 14.09
CA LYS A 167 -0.43 7.21 13.60
C LYS A 167 -0.54 7.25 12.08
N LEU A 168 0.44 6.71 11.35
CA LEU A 168 0.41 6.65 9.89
C LEU A 168 -0.72 5.75 9.38
N VAL A 169 -0.93 4.60 10.02
CA VAL A 169 -2.05 3.69 9.72
C VAL A 169 -3.37 4.41 9.93
N LYS A 170 -3.59 5.05 11.09
CA LYS A 170 -4.82 5.84 11.34
C LYS A 170 -5.02 6.94 10.31
N HIS A 171 -3.95 7.63 9.89
CA HIS A 171 -4.04 8.65 8.85
C HIS A 171 -4.43 8.05 7.49
N MET A 172 -3.85 6.91 7.11
CA MET A 172 -4.24 6.19 5.89
C MET A 172 -5.68 5.69 5.93
N GLU A 173 -6.13 5.13 7.05
CA GLU A 173 -7.51 4.67 7.24
C GLU A 173 -8.51 5.82 7.10
N LEU A 174 -8.25 6.97 7.73
CA LEU A 174 -9.05 8.18 7.56
C LEU A 174 -9.04 8.67 6.10
N GLY A 175 -7.89 8.57 5.41
CA GLY A 175 -7.78 8.89 4.00
C GLY A 175 -8.65 8.00 3.11
N VAL A 176 -8.66 6.69 3.37
CA VAL A 176 -9.52 5.73 2.67
C VAL A 176 -11.00 6.01 2.95
N GLN A 177 -11.38 6.17 4.22
CA GLN A 177 -12.76 6.51 4.59
C GLN A 177 -13.25 7.80 3.93
N LEU A 178 -12.40 8.83 3.86
CA LEU A 178 -12.74 10.08 3.17
C LEU A 178 -12.94 9.86 1.66
N ALA A 179 -12.10 9.06 1.02
CA ALA A 179 -12.23 8.71 -0.39
C ALA A 179 -13.53 7.93 -0.66
N ASP A 180 -13.85 6.95 0.19
CA ASP A 180 -15.08 6.16 0.10
C ASP A 180 -16.33 7.03 0.26
N VAL A 181 -16.34 7.95 1.23
CA VAL A 181 -17.45 8.90 1.43
C VAL A 181 -17.61 9.84 0.22
N LYS A 182 -16.51 10.36 -0.33
CA LYS A 182 -16.55 11.20 -1.54
C LYS A 182 -17.09 10.42 -2.75
N LEU A 183 -16.60 9.20 -2.96
CA LEU A 183 -17.08 8.35 -4.04
C LEU A 183 -18.56 8.00 -3.88
N ALA A 184 -19.02 7.72 -2.66
CA ALA A 184 -20.43 7.46 -2.38
C ALA A 184 -21.30 8.69 -2.66
N LYS A 185 -20.83 9.89 -2.27
CA LYS A 185 -21.49 11.15 -2.56
C LYS A 185 -21.63 11.39 -4.07
N GLU A 186 -20.53 11.29 -4.83
CA GLU A 186 -20.55 11.48 -6.29
C GLU A 186 -21.46 10.48 -6.99
N LYS A 187 -21.46 9.21 -6.55
CA LYS A 187 -22.39 8.19 -7.07
C LYS A 187 -23.85 8.55 -6.80
N MET A 188 -24.16 9.09 -5.62
CA MET A 188 -25.50 9.51 -5.26
C MET A 188 -25.94 10.73 -6.08
N GLU A 189 -25.09 11.74 -6.21
CA GLU A 189 -25.35 12.94 -7.04
C GLU A 189 -25.58 12.54 -8.51
N MET A 190 -24.72 11.68 -9.06
CA MET A 190 -24.89 11.14 -10.42
C MET A 190 -26.21 10.37 -10.58
N ALA A 191 -26.64 9.61 -9.57
CA ALA A 191 -27.92 8.89 -9.62
C ALA A 191 -29.12 9.85 -9.63
N VAL A 192 -29.07 10.91 -8.82
CA VAL A 192 -30.11 11.96 -8.78
C VAL A 192 -30.18 12.70 -10.11
N GLU A 193 -29.04 13.11 -10.67
CA GLU A 193 -28.98 13.77 -11.99
C GLU A 193 -29.51 12.87 -13.10
N ARG A 194 -29.14 11.58 -13.09
CA ARG A 194 -29.66 10.60 -14.05
C ARG A 194 -31.18 10.47 -13.95
N GLU A 195 -31.73 10.38 -12.73
CA GLU A 195 -33.17 10.29 -12.54
C GLU A 195 -33.89 11.57 -13.02
N ALA A 196 -33.33 12.75 -12.75
CA ALA A 196 -33.86 14.02 -13.23
C ALA A 196 -33.89 14.10 -14.76
N LEU A 197 -32.77 13.75 -15.43
CA LEU A 197 -32.69 13.70 -16.89
C LEU A 197 -33.66 12.68 -17.49
N LEU A 198 -33.87 11.55 -16.82
CA LEU A 198 -34.79 10.51 -17.29
C LEU A 198 -36.25 10.98 -17.19
N LYS A 199 -36.61 11.69 -16.12
CA LYS A 199 -37.93 12.33 -15.96
C LYS A 199 -38.14 13.42 -17.00
N GLU A 200 -37.18 14.32 -17.20
CA GLU A 200 -37.24 15.38 -18.21
C GLU A 200 -37.41 14.79 -19.62
N LYS A 201 -36.61 13.76 -19.95
CA LYS A 201 -36.73 13.03 -21.21
C LYS A 201 -38.12 12.42 -21.40
N GLN A 202 -38.70 11.80 -20.37
CA GLN A 202 -40.05 11.24 -20.43
C GLN A 202 -41.10 12.33 -20.67
N GLN A 203 -40.98 13.48 -19.99
CA GLN A 203 -41.88 14.60 -20.16
C GLN A 203 -41.82 15.19 -21.58
N LEU A 204 -40.61 15.41 -22.11
CA LEU A 204 -40.42 15.87 -23.49
C LEU A 204 -40.97 14.88 -24.53
N LEU A 205 -40.87 13.57 -24.27
CA LEU A 205 -41.45 12.55 -25.15
C LEU A 205 -42.99 12.59 -25.13
N LEU A 206 -43.60 12.80 -23.96
CA LEU A 206 -45.04 13.00 -23.81
C LEU A 206 -45.51 14.26 -24.54
N GLU A 207 -44.90 15.41 -24.29
CA GLU A 207 -45.23 16.66 -24.97
C GLU A 207 -45.09 16.53 -26.49
N LYS A 208 -44.01 15.89 -26.97
CA LYS A 208 -43.82 15.61 -28.41
C LYS A 208 -44.92 14.73 -28.99
N ALA A 209 -45.41 13.75 -28.24
CA ALA A 209 -46.51 12.88 -28.68
C ALA A 209 -47.83 13.67 -28.75
N GLU A 210 -48.11 14.50 -27.76
CA GLU A 210 -49.29 15.38 -27.73
C GLU A 210 -49.28 16.39 -28.89
N TYR A 211 -48.14 17.05 -29.14
CA TYR A 211 -47.99 17.95 -30.28
C TYR A 211 -48.22 17.25 -31.62
N LYS A 212 -47.73 16.02 -31.78
CA LYS A 212 -48.00 15.23 -32.99
C LYS A 212 -49.49 14.92 -33.15
N SER A 213 -50.16 14.46 -32.10
CA SER A 213 -51.61 14.18 -32.13
C SER A 213 -52.40 15.43 -32.53
N ARG A 214 -52.07 16.58 -31.95
CA ARG A 214 -52.73 17.85 -32.27
C ARG A 214 -52.48 18.30 -33.71
N LEU A 215 -51.29 18.04 -34.24
CA LEU A 215 -50.94 18.36 -35.62
C LEU A 215 -51.71 17.48 -36.61
N ASP A 216 -51.84 16.19 -36.31
CA ASP A 216 -52.66 15.25 -37.08
C ASP A 216 -54.14 15.66 -37.08
N GLU A 217 -54.70 16.03 -35.92
CA GLU A 217 -56.07 16.55 -35.81
C GLU A 217 -56.29 17.83 -36.62
N MET A 218 -55.35 18.78 -36.54
CA MET A 218 -55.40 20.00 -37.34
C MET A 218 -55.32 19.69 -38.83
N GLN A 219 -54.49 18.73 -39.25
CA GLN A 219 -54.38 18.31 -40.64
C GLN A 219 -55.67 17.66 -41.16
N ILE A 220 -56.32 16.81 -40.35
CA ILE A 220 -57.63 16.25 -40.68
C ILE A 220 -58.69 17.36 -40.83
N THR A 221 -58.69 18.33 -39.92
CA THR A 221 -59.63 19.46 -39.94
C THR A 221 -59.40 20.35 -41.16
N GLU A 222 -58.14 20.67 -41.46
CA GLU A 222 -57.74 21.46 -42.62
C GLU A 222 -58.17 20.79 -43.92
N GLN A 223 -57.94 19.48 -44.05
CA GLN A 223 -58.38 18.70 -45.20
C GLN A 223 -59.90 18.69 -45.34
N ALA A 224 -60.65 18.56 -44.24
CA ALA A 224 -62.10 18.62 -44.25
C ALA A 224 -62.63 19.99 -44.73
N LEU A 225 -62.01 21.09 -44.28
CA LEU A 225 -62.36 22.45 -44.73
C LEU A 225 -62.02 22.66 -46.21
N ARG A 226 -60.87 22.18 -46.68
CA ARG A 226 -60.53 22.19 -48.13
C ARG A 226 -61.57 21.45 -48.97
N ASN A 227 -62.01 20.28 -48.51
CA ASN A 227 -63.05 19.51 -49.18
C ASN A 227 -64.37 20.28 -49.20
N GLN A 228 -64.71 20.97 -48.10
CA GLN A 228 -65.91 21.80 -48.01
C GLN A 228 -65.87 23.01 -48.97
N ILE A 229 -64.72 23.69 -49.07
CA ILE A 229 -64.50 24.77 -50.05
C ILE A 229 -64.69 24.24 -51.46
N THR A 230 -64.10 23.09 -51.77
CA THR A 230 -64.21 22.44 -53.09
C THR A 230 -65.66 22.11 -53.42
N LEU A 231 -66.42 21.57 -52.46
CA LEU A 231 -67.84 21.29 -52.61
C LEU A 231 -68.64 22.57 -52.91
N TYR A 232 -68.40 23.65 -52.17
CA TYR A 232 -69.10 24.91 -52.40
C TYR A 232 -68.72 25.57 -53.72
N ASN A 233 -67.47 25.48 -54.16
CA ASN A 233 -67.05 25.91 -55.50
C ASN A 233 -67.80 25.14 -56.58
N ASN A 234 -67.87 23.81 -56.49
CA ASN A 234 -68.60 23.00 -57.46
C ASN A 234 -70.10 23.37 -57.50
N LYS A 235 -70.73 23.57 -56.34
CA LYS A 235 -72.12 24.04 -56.26
C LYS A 235 -72.28 25.43 -56.89
N TYR A 236 -71.34 26.33 -56.64
CA TYR A 236 -71.37 27.67 -57.22
C TYR A 236 -71.25 27.61 -58.75
N ASP A 237 -70.36 26.76 -59.27
CA ASP A 237 -70.23 26.52 -60.71
C ASP A 237 -71.51 25.92 -61.32
N GLU A 238 -72.17 24.98 -60.63
CA GLU A 238 -73.47 24.43 -61.05
C GLU A 238 -74.56 25.50 -61.06
N PHE A 239 -74.67 26.31 -59.99
CA PHE A 239 -75.60 27.43 -59.92
C PHE A 239 -75.32 28.45 -61.02
N HIS A 240 -74.05 28.79 -61.25
CA HIS A 240 -73.64 29.72 -62.29
C HIS A 240 -74.02 29.18 -63.67
N LYS A 241 -73.73 27.89 -63.97
CA LYS A 241 -74.14 27.23 -65.22
C LYS A 241 -75.66 27.25 -65.40
N ALA A 242 -76.42 26.88 -64.38
CA ALA A 242 -77.88 26.90 -64.42
C ALA A 242 -78.43 28.32 -64.62
N LEU A 243 -77.83 29.32 -63.98
CA LEU A 243 -78.18 30.73 -64.15
C LEU A 243 -77.87 31.22 -65.57
N THR A 244 -76.72 30.86 -66.14
CA THR A 244 -76.37 31.19 -67.53
C THR A 244 -77.36 30.56 -68.50
N GLN A 245 -77.67 29.27 -68.36
CA GLN A 245 -78.66 28.57 -69.18
C GLN A 245 -80.06 29.18 -69.04
N SER A 246 -80.47 29.55 -67.83
CA SER A 246 -81.75 30.23 -67.58
C SER A 246 -81.80 31.59 -68.26
N ASN A 247 -80.73 32.39 -68.17
CA ASN A 247 -80.63 33.68 -68.86
C ASN A 247 -80.69 33.52 -70.39
N GLU A 248 -80.01 32.52 -70.95
CA GLU A 248 -80.08 32.17 -72.37
C GLU A 248 -81.51 31.78 -72.78
N ALA A 249 -82.19 30.94 -72.00
CA ALA A 249 -83.57 30.53 -72.25
C ALA A 249 -84.55 31.71 -72.18
N ILE A 250 -84.40 32.60 -71.18
CA ILE A 250 -85.19 33.84 -71.07
C ILE A 250 -84.94 34.74 -72.28
N GLY A 251 -83.68 34.88 -72.72
CA GLY A 251 -83.33 35.59 -73.95
C GLY A 251 -84.02 34.99 -75.19
N GLY A 252 -84.02 33.67 -75.31
CA GLY A 252 -84.74 32.92 -76.35
C GLY A 252 -86.26 33.15 -76.30
N PHE A 253 -86.88 33.06 -75.12
CA PHE A 253 -88.31 33.34 -74.98
C PHE A 253 -88.66 34.79 -75.30
N LYS A 254 -87.81 35.76 -74.91
CA LYS A 254 -88.03 37.17 -75.24
C LYS A 254 -88.02 37.41 -76.75
N THR A 255 -87.04 36.86 -77.45
CA THR A 255 -86.95 36.98 -78.92
C THR A 255 -88.14 36.31 -79.62
N GLU A 256 -88.56 35.13 -79.15
CA GLU A 256 -89.72 34.42 -79.68
C GLU A 256 -91.03 35.16 -79.38
N MET A 257 -91.19 35.72 -78.18
CA MET A 257 -92.34 36.53 -77.79
C MET A 257 -92.43 37.82 -78.62
N GLU A 258 -91.31 38.48 -78.93
CA GLU A 258 -91.27 39.61 -79.85
C GLU A 258 -91.67 39.22 -81.28
N ARG A 259 -91.22 38.04 -81.75
CA ARG A 259 -91.60 37.48 -83.06
C ARG A 259 -93.09 37.16 -83.12
N MET A 260 -93.62 36.47 -82.13
CA MET A 260 -95.06 36.19 -82.00
C MET A 260 -95.87 37.48 -81.92
N SER A 261 -95.44 38.47 -81.13
CA SER A 261 -96.12 39.76 -81.03
C SER A 261 -96.19 40.49 -82.37
N LYS A 262 -95.09 40.48 -83.15
CA LYS A 262 -95.07 41.02 -84.52
C LYS A 262 -96.04 40.27 -85.44
N GLN A 263 -96.09 38.94 -85.32
CA GLN A 263 -97.01 38.11 -86.11
C GLN A 263 -98.47 38.36 -85.74
N ILE A 264 -98.79 38.50 -84.44
CA ILE A 264 -100.14 38.86 -83.97
C ILE A 264 -100.56 40.20 -84.56
N ARG A 265 -99.73 41.25 -84.46
CA ARG A 265 -100.03 42.57 -85.06
C ARG A 265 -100.27 42.49 -86.56
N LYS A 266 -99.52 41.64 -87.26
CA LYS A 266 -99.71 41.41 -88.70
C LYS A 266 -101.07 40.76 -88.99
N LEU A 267 -101.40 39.68 -88.26
CA LEU A 267 -102.68 38.99 -88.38
C LEU A 267 -103.87 39.87 -87.99
N GLU A 268 -103.74 40.71 -86.95
CA GLU A 268 -104.76 41.69 -86.57
C GLU A 268 -105.00 42.71 -87.70
N LYS A 269 -103.94 43.20 -88.34
CA LYS A 269 -104.04 44.11 -89.49
C LYS A 269 -104.72 43.43 -90.69
N GLU A 270 -104.32 42.20 -91.01
CA GLU A 270 -104.94 41.40 -92.08
C GLU A 270 -106.43 41.13 -91.77
N THR A 271 -106.76 40.75 -90.54
CA THR A 271 -108.14 40.53 -90.08
C THR A 271 -108.98 41.81 -90.19
N GLY A 272 -108.42 42.97 -89.80
CA GLY A 272 -109.05 44.28 -89.98
C GLY A 272 -109.34 44.60 -91.45
N THR A 273 -108.39 44.33 -92.34
CA THR A 273 -108.61 44.52 -93.78
C THR A 273 -109.67 43.58 -94.36
N TRP A 274 -109.72 42.33 -93.91
CA TRP A 274 -110.76 41.38 -94.31
C TRP A 274 -112.14 41.80 -93.81
N LYS A 275 -112.26 42.28 -92.56
CA LYS A 275 -113.50 42.86 -92.04
C LYS A 275 -113.97 44.06 -92.87
N LEU A 276 -113.07 45.01 -93.15
CA LEU A 276 -113.41 46.19 -93.96
C LEU A 276 -113.90 45.78 -95.37
N ARG A 277 -113.20 44.84 -96.02
CA ARG A 277 -113.65 44.28 -97.30
C ARG A 277 -115.03 43.65 -97.19
N TYR A 278 -115.25 42.81 -96.18
CA TYR A 278 -116.54 42.16 -95.95
C TYR A 278 -117.66 43.18 -95.77
N GLU A 279 -117.48 44.19 -94.92
CA GLU A 279 -118.44 45.28 -94.70
C GLU A 279 -118.72 46.07 -95.98
N GLN A 280 -117.69 46.41 -96.76
CA GLN A 280 -117.85 47.08 -98.05
C GLN A 280 -118.68 46.23 -99.02
N THR A 281 -118.35 44.94 -99.15
CA THR A 281 -119.06 44.03 -100.05
C THR A 281 -120.52 43.85 -99.62
N HIS A 282 -120.77 43.70 -98.31
CA HIS A 282 -122.12 43.62 -97.74
C HIS A 282 -122.91 44.91 -97.96
N THR A 283 -122.28 46.08 -97.82
CA THR A 283 -122.91 47.38 -98.10
C THR A 283 -123.28 47.52 -99.57
N SER A 284 -122.37 47.14 -100.48
CA SER A 284 -122.67 47.08 -101.92
C SER A 284 -123.81 46.11 -102.24
N LEU A 285 -123.86 44.95 -101.57
CA LEU A 285 -124.92 43.97 -101.73
C LEU A 285 -126.28 44.52 -101.27
N LEU A 286 -126.31 45.23 -100.14
CA LEU A 286 -127.52 45.91 -99.64
C LEU A 286 -128.02 46.94 -100.65
N LYS A 287 -127.14 47.79 -101.20
CA LYS A 287 -127.49 48.75 -102.26
C LYS A 287 -128.06 48.08 -103.50
N MET A 288 -127.42 47.03 -104.01
CA MET A 288 -127.95 46.27 -105.15
C MET A 288 -129.31 45.64 -104.86
N THR A 289 -129.56 45.25 -103.61
CA THR A 289 -130.86 44.69 -103.19
C THR A 289 -131.94 45.77 -103.13
N GLU A 290 -131.61 46.97 -102.63
CA GLU A 290 -132.50 48.14 -102.67
C GLU A 290 -132.83 48.55 -104.11
N GLU A 291 -131.84 48.66 -104.98
CA GLU A 291 -132.01 48.95 -106.42
C GLU A 291 -132.91 47.92 -107.11
N LYS A 292 -132.76 46.63 -106.77
CA LYS A 292 -133.64 45.58 -107.27
C LYS A 292 -135.09 45.80 -106.83
N ILE A 293 -135.32 46.08 -105.55
CA ILE A 293 -136.67 46.33 -105.00
C ILE A 293 -137.33 47.53 -105.70
N THR A 294 -136.60 48.62 -105.94
CA THR A 294 -137.16 49.80 -106.62
C THR A 294 -137.51 49.50 -108.07
N THR A 295 -136.64 48.80 -108.81
CA THR A 295 -136.94 48.39 -110.19
C THR A 295 -138.15 47.46 -110.29
N ASP A 296 -138.31 46.52 -109.36
CA ASP A 296 -139.48 45.63 -109.30
C ASP A 296 -140.78 46.43 -109.03
N GLN A 297 -140.73 47.47 -108.17
CA GLN A 297 -141.87 48.36 -107.93
C GLN A 297 -142.24 49.21 -109.15
N GLU A 298 -141.25 49.76 -109.85
CA GLU A 298 -141.45 50.52 -111.09
C GLU A 298 -142.06 49.65 -112.19
N LEU A 299 -141.57 48.41 -112.34
CA LEU A 299 -142.10 47.41 -113.27
C LEU A 299 -143.57 47.13 -112.96
N ALA A 300 -143.91 46.85 -111.70
CA ALA A 300 -145.29 46.62 -111.25
C ALA A 300 -146.20 47.84 -111.50
N SER A 301 -145.66 49.06 -111.38
CA SER A 301 -146.39 50.30 -111.69
C SER A 301 -146.70 50.45 -113.18
N SER A 302 -145.74 50.11 -114.04
CA SER A 302 -145.88 50.14 -115.50
C SER A 302 -146.86 49.08 -115.98
N GLN A 303 -146.83 47.90 -115.37
CA GLN A 303 -147.79 46.83 -115.64
C GLN A 303 -149.23 47.25 -115.32
N ARG A 304 -149.46 47.93 -114.19
CA ARG A 304 -150.79 48.49 -113.85
C ARG A 304 -151.29 49.50 -114.89
N LYS A 305 -150.42 50.40 -115.36
CA LYS A 305 -150.76 51.38 -116.41
C LYS A 305 -151.13 50.70 -117.73
N LEU A 306 -150.42 49.62 -118.09
CA LEU A 306 -150.62 48.86 -119.31
C LEU A 306 -151.99 48.13 -119.29
N VAL A 307 -152.36 47.53 -118.16
CA VAL A 307 -153.67 46.90 -117.96
C VAL A 307 -154.81 47.93 -118.07
N ALA A 308 -154.65 49.12 -117.48
CA ALA A 308 -155.65 50.18 -117.56
C ALA A 308 -155.88 50.67 -119.01
N LEU A 309 -154.80 50.86 -119.78
CA LEU A 309 -154.86 51.23 -121.20
C LEU A 309 -155.54 50.15 -122.06
N GLN A 310 -155.25 48.87 -121.81
CA GLN A 310 -155.91 47.75 -122.49
C GLN A 310 -157.42 47.71 -122.20
N GLY A 311 -157.83 48.07 -120.98
CA GLY A 311 -159.25 48.20 -120.62
C GLY A 311 -159.97 49.31 -121.41
N LEU A 312 -159.32 50.47 -121.58
CA LEU A 312 -159.88 51.60 -122.32
C LEU A 312 -160.07 51.29 -123.82
N CYS A 313 -159.09 50.63 -124.45
CA CYS A 313 -159.17 50.23 -125.86
C CYS A 313 -160.34 49.28 -126.14
N ARG A 314 -160.62 48.32 -125.24
CA ARG A 314 -161.75 47.38 -125.40
C ARG A 314 -163.11 48.09 -125.34
N SER A 315 -163.27 49.05 -124.43
CA SER A 315 -164.52 49.83 -124.29
C SER A 315 -164.80 50.72 -125.50
N LEU A 316 -163.78 51.35 -126.07
CA LEU A 316 -163.89 52.14 -127.30
C LEU A 316 -164.23 51.28 -128.52
N GLN A 317 -163.66 50.07 -128.60
CA GLN A 317 -163.94 49.13 -129.70
C GLN A 317 -165.39 48.62 -129.70
N ALA A 318 -165.97 48.41 -128.51
CA ALA A 318 -167.37 48.00 -128.37
C ALA A 318 -168.36 49.08 -128.86
N GLN A 319 -168.08 50.37 -128.58
CA GLN A 319 -168.94 51.48 -129.02
C GLN A 319 -168.93 51.68 -130.54
N CYS A 320 -167.79 51.47 -131.22
CA CYS A 320 -167.71 51.58 -132.68
C CYS A 320 -168.50 50.50 -133.44
N VAL A 321 -168.67 49.30 -132.85
CA VAL A 321 -169.46 48.21 -133.45
C VAL A 321 -170.96 48.50 -133.38
N GLN A 322 -171.43 49.09 -132.27
CA GLN A 322 -172.83 49.47 -132.08
C GLN A 322 -173.31 50.50 -133.12
N PHE A 323 -172.49 51.53 -133.39
CA PHE A 323 -172.82 52.55 -134.39
C PHE A 323 -172.88 52.01 -135.84
N ARG A 324 -172.18 50.92 -136.16
CA ARG A 324 -172.23 50.31 -137.50
C ARG A 324 -173.48 49.47 -137.75
N GLN A 325 -174.13 48.95 -136.71
CA GLN A 325 -175.33 48.12 -136.87
C GLN A 325 -176.60 48.96 -137.14
N GLN A 326 -176.71 50.16 -136.57
CA GLN A 326 -177.89 51.01 -136.80
C GLN A 326 -177.96 51.64 -138.19
N LEU A 327 -176.83 51.72 -138.92
CA LEU A 327 -176.74 52.29 -140.27
C LEU A 327 -177.12 51.29 -141.40
N LYS A 328 -177.28 49.99 -141.11
CA LYS A 328 -177.56 48.95 -142.12
C LYS A 328 -179.06 48.63 -142.33
N SER A 329 -179.98 49.24 -141.59
CA SER A 329 -181.42 48.95 -141.67
C SER A 329 -182.27 50.08 -142.26
N SER A 330 -181.69 50.95 -143.08
CA SER A 330 -182.42 51.77 -144.05
C SER A 330 -182.21 51.19 -145.46
N ASN A 331 -183.29 51.07 -146.24
CA ASN A 331 -183.28 51.10 -147.71
C ASN A 331 -183.02 49.81 -148.54
N LYS A 332 -183.97 48.86 -148.54
CA LYS A 332 -184.35 48.04 -149.71
C LYS A 332 -185.87 47.78 -149.70
N GLY A 333 -186.58 48.30 -150.70
CA GLY A 333 -188.01 48.07 -150.93
C GLY A 333 -188.33 47.00 -151.97
N THR A 334 -189.65 46.78 -152.15
CA THR A 334 -190.38 46.46 -153.40
C THR A 334 -191.05 45.06 -153.50
N ILE A 335 -192.39 45.04 -153.22
CA ILE A 335 -193.53 44.39 -153.96
C ILE A 335 -193.65 42.84 -153.89
N LEU A 336 -194.79 42.16 -153.56
CA LEU A 336 -196.17 42.18 -154.14
C LEU A 336 -197.20 41.45 -153.22
N PHE A 337 -198.50 41.78 -153.40
CA PHE A 337 -199.78 41.33 -152.80
C PHE A 337 -200.24 41.96 -151.47
#